data_AF-A0A7S1MSN3-F1
#
_entry.id   AF-A0A7S1MSN3-F1
#
_cell.length_a   1.000
_cell.length_b   1.000
_cell.length_c   1.000
_cell.angle_alpha   90.00
_cell.angle_beta   90.00
_cell.angle_gamma   90.00
#
_symmetry.space_group_name_H-M   'P 1'
#
loop_
_entity.id
_entity.type
_entity.pdbx_description
1 polymer ?
#
loop_
_entity_poly.entity_id
_entity_poly.type
_entity_poly.pdbx_seq_one_letter_code
_entity_poly.pdbx_strand_id
1 'polypeptide(L)'
;YVLEWLQSHRSEAPLPPRGTILTKFLFQPFDMLKRLGFTQEQEQEALAVGSRALAAAAPEQSEASVGRAKGMLVVESFLPGTEAEEKLRPGDVLLEVGGEPCLDFACLEAKLDARVEATVPLRVSRAGELVDVELKAVDLHALIPFDFVECAGGVFHQLSYHTCKRYHITLADRGVFVAQSGFGFGLELPYHAVVVGVGGTQVQSLKDFEMVLAG
;
A
#
# COMPACT_ATOMS: atom_id res chain seq x y z
N TYR A 1 18.84 22.19 -17.02
CA TYR A 1 19.27 22.81 -15.73
C TYR A 1 18.72 22.09 -14.50
N VAL A 2 17.42 22.18 -14.16
CA VAL A 2 16.89 21.54 -12.92
C VAL A 2 16.90 20.00 -12.99
N LEU A 3 16.53 19.41 -14.14
CA LEU A 3 16.54 17.95 -14.31
C LEU A 3 17.96 17.36 -14.34
N GLU A 4 18.90 18.02 -15.01
CA GLU A 4 20.32 17.63 -15.02
C GLU A 4 20.95 17.78 -13.63
N TRP A 5 20.56 18.81 -12.87
CA TRP A 5 20.96 18.98 -11.47
C TRP A 5 20.42 17.85 -10.60
N LEU A 6 19.15 17.47 -10.75
CA LEU A 6 18.55 16.33 -10.01
C LEU A 6 19.18 14.99 -10.40
N GLN A 7 19.53 14.78 -11.67
CA GLN A 7 20.22 13.57 -12.12
C GLN A 7 21.65 13.48 -11.58
N SER A 8 22.38 14.60 -11.55
CA SER A 8 23.75 14.67 -11.01
C SER A 8 23.84 14.67 -9.49
N HIS A 9 22.74 14.97 -8.79
CA HIS A 9 22.65 14.98 -7.32
C HIS A 9 21.72 13.88 -6.79
N ARG A 10 21.40 12.88 -7.62
CA ARG A 10 20.63 11.72 -7.18
C ARG A 10 21.49 10.91 -6.22
N SER A 11 20.95 10.62 -5.03
CA SER A 11 21.61 9.71 -4.10
C SER A 11 21.82 8.35 -4.78
N GLU A 12 23.05 7.87 -4.81
CA GLU A 12 23.40 6.52 -5.29
C GLU A 12 23.03 5.43 -4.26
N ALA A 13 22.61 5.82 -3.05
CA ALA A 13 22.18 4.87 -2.05
C ALA A 13 20.94 4.10 -2.54
N PRO A 14 20.89 2.76 -2.37
CA PRO A 14 19.72 1.99 -2.71
C PRO A 14 18.52 2.49 -1.90
N LEU A 15 17.34 2.46 -2.53
CA LEU A 15 16.10 2.82 -1.84
C LEU A 15 15.90 1.87 -0.64
N PRO A 16 15.48 2.40 0.52
CA PRO A 16 15.16 1.53 1.65
C PRO A 16 14.04 0.57 1.24
N PRO A 17 14.09 -0.71 1.67
CA PRO A 17 13.07 -1.69 1.31
C PRO A 17 11.72 -1.19 1.81
N ARG A 18 10.69 -1.27 0.96
CA ARG A 18 9.33 -0.89 1.32
C ARG A 18 8.33 -1.96 0.94
N GLY A 19 7.78 -2.64 1.94
CA GLY A 19 6.81 -3.71 1.77
C GLY A 19 5.38 -3.21 1.88
N THR A 20 4.48 -3.75 1.06
CA THR A 20 3.05 -3.50 1.20
C THR A 20 2.23 -4.76 0.97
N ILE A 21 1.10 -4.88 1.66
CA ILE A 21 0.09 -5.94 1.43
C ILE A 21 -1.17 -5.36 0.76
N LEU A 22 -1.04 -4.19 0.11
CA LEU A 22 -2.09 -3.54 -0.68
C LEU A 22 -3.39 -3.29 0.09
N THR A 23 -3.27 -3.16 1.41
CA THR A 23 -4.36 -2.98 2.36
C THR A 23 -4.22 -1.63 3.05
N LYS A 24 -5.33 -0.92 3.21
CA LYS A 24 -5.45 0.30 3.99
C LYS A 24 -5.94 -0.06 5.39
N PHE A 25 -5.12 0.28 6.38
CA PHE A 25 -5.49 0.19 7.78
C PHE A 25 -5.87 1.55 8.34
N LEU A 26 -6.75 1.56 9.32
CA LEU A 26 -7.13 2.72 10.12
C LEU A 26 -6.91 2.38 11.59
N PHE A 27 -6.32 3.30 12.34
CA PHE A 27 -6.21 3.14 13.79
C PHE A 27 -7.55 3.47 14.46
N GLN A 28 -8.07 2.54 15.26
CA GLN A 28 -9.30 2.73 16.04
C GLN A 28 -9.07 2.53 17.53
N PRO A 29 -9.67 3.37 18.39
CA PRO A 29 -9.60 3.18 19.82
C PRO A 29 -10.39 1.95 20.29
N PHE A 30 -10.03 1.37 21.44
CA PHE A 30 -10.65 0.14 21.95
C PHE A 30 -12.18 0.21 22.08
N ASP A 31 -12.74 1.37 22.42
CA ASP A 31 -14.19 1.55 22.50
C ASP A 31 -14.90 1.32 21.16
N MET A 32 -14.22 1.61 20.05
CA MET A 32 -14.72 1.30 18.70
C MET A 32 -14.50 -0.17 18.36
N LEU A 33 -13.37 -0.76 18.76
CA LEU A 33 -13.07 -2.18 18.53
C LEU A 33 -14.08 -3.11 19.23
N LYS A 34 -14.56 -2.74 20.42
CA LYS A 34 -15.65 -3.46 21.12
C LYS A 34 -16.91 -3.59 20.27
N ARG A 35 -17.20 -2.60 19.41
CA ARG A 35 -18.34 -2.65 18.47
C ARG A 35 -18.12 -3.63 17.32
N LEU A 36 -16.86 -3.96 17.03
CA LEU A 36 -16.46 -4.96 16.04
C LEU A 36 -16.31 -6.37 16.65
N GLY A 37 -16.71 -6.58 17.91
CA GLY A 37 -16.61 -7.87 18.59
C GLY A 37 -15.28 -8.13 19.27
N PHE A 38 -14.40 -7.13 19.36
CA PHE A 38 -13.11 -7.26 20.03
C PHE A 38 -13.29 -7.57 21.52
N THR A 39 -12.61 -8.62 22.01
CA THR A 39 -12.84 -9.14 23.36
C THR A 39 -12.00 -8.43 24.42
N GLN A 40 -12.43 -8.50 25.68
CA GLN A 40 -11.65 -7.94 26.79
C GLN A 40 -10.30 -8.63 26.97
N GLU A 41 -10.22 -9.93 26.68
CA GLU A 41 -8.97 -10.69 26.74
C GLU A 41 -7.96 -10.18 25.71
N GLN A 42 -8.41 -9.95 24.46
CA GLN A 42 -7.59 -9.36 23.41
C GLN A 42 -7.13 -7.94 23.75
N GLU A 43 -8.00 -7.13 24.37
CA GLU A 43 -7.65 -5.77 24.85
C GLU A 43 -6.58 -5.81 25.94
N GLN A 44 -6.72 -6.71 26.93
CA GLN A 44 -5.73 -6.87 27.98
C GLN A 44 -4.39 -7.33 27.44
N GLU A 45 -4.38 -8.25 26.48
CA GLU A 45 -3.16 -8.71 25.81
C GLU A 45 -2.49 -7.57 25.03
N ALA A 46 -3.25 -6.82 24.22
CA ALA A 46 -2.72 -5.67 23.49
C ALA A 46 -2.13 -4.58 24.41
N LEU A 47 -2.78 -4.32 25.55
CA LEU A 47 -2.27 -3.41 26.59
C LEU A 47 -1.00 -3.94 27.25
N ALA A 48 -0.95 -5.24 27.56
CA ALA A 48 0.23 -5.89 28.15
C ALA A 48 1.42 -5.86 27.18
N VAL A 49 1.20 -6.15 25.89
CA VAL A 49 2.22 -6.02 24.84
C VAL A 49 2.69 -4.57 24.73
N GLY A 50 1.75 -3.61 24.64
CA GLY A 50 2.09 -2.20 24.45
C GLY A 50 2.91 -1.63 25.61
N SER A 51 2.57 -1.99 26.84
CA SER A 51 3.35 -1.61 28.02
C SER A 51 4.77 -2.20 28.04
N ARG A 52 4.95 -3.45 27.60
CA ARG A 52 6.27 -4.07 27.45
C ARG A 52 7.10 -3.40 26.36
N ALA A 53 6.50 -3.11 25.21
CA ALA A 53 7.17 -2.43 24.11
C ALA A 53 7.67 -1.03 24.52
N LEU A 54 6.85 -0.28 25.27
CA LEU A 54 7.22 1.01 25.85
C LEU A 54 8.34 0.90 26.89
N ALA A 55 8.37 -0.17 27.69
CA ALA A 55 9.44 -0.39 28.67
C ALA A 55 10.78 -0.77 28.01
N ALA A 56 10.74 -1.40 26.84
CA ALA A 56 11.93 -1.78 26.07
C ALA A 56 12.52 -0.61 25.26
N ALA A 57 11.68 0.35 24.84
CA ALA A 57 12.13 1.59 24.20
C ALA A 57 12.61 2.59 25.28
N ALA A 58 13.85 3.03 25.19
CA ALA A 58 14.53 3.85 26.21
C ALA A 58 13.71 5.09 26.70
N PRO A 59 13.86 5.50 27.98
CA PRO A 59 12.97 6.45 28.65
C PRO A 59 12.96 7.90 28.13
N GLU A 60 13.84 8.28 27.18
CA GLU A 60 14.05 9.69 26.81
C GLU A 60 13.16 10.21 25.66
N GLN A 61 12.50 9.33 24.90
CA GLN A 61 11.56 9.73 23.83
C GLN A 61 10.09 9.55 24.24
N SER A 62 9.87 9.21 25.51
CA SER A 62 8.61 8.70 26.04
C SER A 62 7.76 9.78 26.72
N GLU A 63 7.73 11.01 26.20
CA GLU A 63 6.78 12.04 26.67
C GLU A 63 5.70 12.37 25.62
N ALA A 64 6.02 12.27 24.33
CA ALA A 64 5.02 12.38 23.25
C ALA A 64 4.28 11.05 22.98
N SER A 65 4.90 9.92 23.35
CA SER A 65 4.39 8.55 23.12
C SER A 65 3.70 7.94 24.34
N VAL A 66 3.45 8.69 25.42
CA VAL A 66 2.72 8.25 26.64
C VAL A 66 1.21 8.07 26.38
N GLY A 67 0.85 7.67 25.18
CA GLY A 67 -0.40 7.00 24.95
C GLY A 67 -0.19 5.54 25.30
N ARG A 68 -0.78 5.08 26.41
CA ARG A 68 -1.26 3.68 26.53
C ARG A 68 -1.67 3.20 25.13
N ALA A 69 -1.39 1.97 24.70
CA ALA A 69 -2.01 1.43 23.50
C ALA A 69 -3.53 1.72 23.63
N LYS A 70 -4.03 2.71 22.88
CA LYS A 70 -5.38 3.27 23.06
C LYS A 70 -6.35 2.62 22.09
N GLY A 71 -5.85 1.69 21.28
CA GLY A 71 -6.48 1.18 20.08
C GLY A 71 -5.54 0.27 19.30
N MET A 72 -6.04 -0.17 18.15
CA MET A 72 -5.32 -1.07 17.23
C MET A 72 -5.62 -0.69 15.78
N LEU A 73 -4.89 -1.33 14.87
CA LEU A 73 -5.08 -1.19 13.43
C LEU A 73 -6.24 -2.08 12.96
N VAL A 74 -7.16 -1.49 12.20
CA VAL A 74 -8.33 -2.15 11.62
C VAL A 74 -8.24 -2.08 10.11
N VAL A 75 -8.54 -3.17 9.43
CA VAL A 75 -8.66 -3.19 7.97
C VAL A 75 -9.83 -2.29 7.56
N GLU A 76 -9.53 -1.24 6.81
CA GLU A 76 -10.55 -0.34 6.26
C GLU A 76 -10.94 -0.76 4.85
N SER A 77 -9.95 -1.01 4.00
CA SER A 77 -10.14 -1.45 2.61
C SER A 77 -8.87 -2.09 2.07
N PHE A 78 -8.99 -2.77 0.94
CA PHE A 78 -7.88 -3.35 0.18
C PHE A 78 -8.08 -3.05 -1.30
N LEU A 79 -7.05 -3.28 -2.09
CA LEU A 79 -7.13 -3.06 -3.52
C LEU A 79 -7.81 -4.24 -4.23
N PRO A 80 -8.69 -4.02 -5.22
CA PRO A 80 -9.36 -5.10 -5.94
C PRO A 80 -8.40 -5.99 -6.74
N GLY A 81 -8.73 -7.28 -6.82
CA GLY A 81 -7.94 -8.31 -7.51
C GLY A 81 -6.63 -8.64 -6.80
N THR A 82 -6.56 -8.45 -5.48
CA THR A 82 -5.39 -8.79 -4.67
C THR A 82 -5.69 -9.92 -3.70
N GLU A 83 -4.67 -10.63 -3.24
CA GLU A 83 -4.84 -11.68 -2.21
C GLU A 83 -5.49 -11.16 -0.92
N ALA A 84 -5.29 -9.87 -0.62
CA ALA A 84 -5.91 -9.23 0.54
C ALA A 84 -7.44 -9.19 0.44
N GLU A 85 -8.00 -9.03 -0.76
CA GLU A 85 -9.45 -9.05 -0.99
C GLU A 85 -10.06 -10.43 -0.70
N GLU A 86 -9.33 -11.50 -0.99
CA GLU A 86 -9.80 -12.87 -0.78
C GLU A 86 -9.75 -13.27 0.70
N LYS A 87 -8.74 -12.79 1.44
CA LYS A 87 -8.41 -13.30 2.78
C LYS A 87 -8.86 -12.36 3.91
N LEU A 88 -8.81 -11.04 3.71
CA LEU A 88 -9.18 -10.03 4.71
C LEU A 88 -10.60 -9.53 4.51
N ARG A 89 -11.16 -8.94 5.57
CA ARG A 89 -12.47 -8.27 5.54
C ARG A 89 -12.37 -6.90 6.19
N PRO A 90 -13.10 -5.88 5.71
CA PRO A 90 -13.23 -4.63 6.43
C PRO A 90 -13.74 -4.87 7.85
N GLY A 91 -13.09 -4.27 8.84
CA GLY A 91 -13.38 -4.47 10.26
C GLY A 91 -12.51 -5.52 10.95
N ASP A 92 -11.70 -6.30 10.22
CA ASP A 92 -10.70 -7.18 10.82
C ASP A 92 -9.69 -6.34 11.62
N VAL A 93 -9.44 -6.71 12.88
CA VAL A 93 -8.48 -6.02 13.76
C VAL A 93 -7.15 -6.74 13.72
N LEU A 94 -6.08 -6.07 13.36
CA LEU A 94 -4.74 -6.65 13.28
C LEU A 94 -4.17 -6.87 14.69
N LEU A 95 -3.77 -8.11 14.99
CA LEU A 95 -3.14 -8.49 16.25
C LEU A 95 -1.65 -8.74 16.10
N GLU A 96 -1.28 -9.57 15.13
CA GLU A 96 0.10 -10.01 14.91
C GLU A 96 0.48 -9.93 13.44
N VAL A 97 1.76 -9.68 13.21
CA VAL A 97 2.40 -9.68 11.88
C VAL A 97 3.71 -10.45 12.02
N GLY A 98 3.91 -11.47 11.19
CA GLY A 98 5.11 -12.30 11.23
C GLY A 98 5.25 -13.11 12.53
N GLY A 99 4.14 -13.45 13.19
CA GLY A 99 4.14 -14.16 14.48
C GLY A 99 4.48 -13.28 15.69
N GLU A 100 4.56 -11.97 15.52
CA GLU A 100 4.84 -11.01 16.59
C GLU A 100 3.70 -9.98 16.71
N PRO A 101 3.35 -9.52 17.92
CA PRO A 101 2.32 -8.51 18.13
C PRO A 101 2.59 -7.19 17.40
N CYS A 102 1.56 -6.58 16.82
CA CYS A 102 1.65 -5.34 16.05
C CYS A 102 0.55 -4.35 16.47
N LEU A 103 0.93 -3.22 17.07
CA LEU A 103 -0.02 -2.27 17.66
C LEU A 103 -0.19 -0.97 16.87
N ASP A 104 0.84 -0.57 16.14
CA ASP A 104 0.89 0.70 15.43
C ASP A 104 1.44 0.56 14.02
N PHE A 105 1.37 1.65 13.26
CA PHE A 105 1.83 1.70 11.87
C PHE A 105 3.35 1.52 11.76
N ALA A 106 4.13 2.00 12.73
CA ALA A 106 5.58 1.87 12.70
C ALA A 106 6.00 0.39 12.79
N CYS A 107 5.37 -0.37 13.68
CA CYS A 107 5.57 -1.81 13.81
C CYS A 107 5.13 -2.55 12.54
N LEU A 108 3.97 -2.20 11.99
CA LEU A 108 3.47 -2.80 10.75
C LEU A 108 4.45 -2.57 9.59
N GLU A 109 4.83 -1.31 9.35
CA GLU A 109 5.77 -0.94 8.28
C GLU A 109 7.10 -1.66 8.46
N ALA A 110 7.71 -1.60 9.64
CA ALA A 110 9.00 -2.25 9.88
C ALA A 110 8.97 -3.76 9.59
N LYS A 111 7.86 -4.43 9.94
CA LYS A 111 7.70 -5.87 9.70
C LYS A 111 7.46 -6.24 8.25
N LEU A 112 6.75 -5.39 7.50
CA LEU A 112 6.55 -5.56 6.06
C LEU A 112 7.81 -5.23 5.27
N ASP A 113 8.51 -4.16 5.64
CA ASP A 113 9.77 -3.73 5.02
C ASP A 113 10.88 -4.78 5.19
N ALA A 114 10.89 -5.50 6.32
CA ALA A 114 11.82 -6.61 6.56
C ALA A 114 11.49 -7.87 5.73
N ARG A 115 10.30 -7.96 5.12
CA ARG A 115 9.76 -9.16 4.45
C ARG A 115 9.27 -8.88 3.03
N VAL A 116 9.88 -7.92 2.33
CA VAL A 116 9.55 -7.60 0.94
C VAL A 116 9.72 -8.85 0.05
N GLU A 117 8.74 -9.09 -0.83
CA GLU A 117 8.61 -10.28 -1.68
C GLU A 117 8.44 -11.63 -0.95
N ALA A 118 8.20 -11.62 0.36
CA ALA A 118 7.96 -12.82 1.15
C ALA A 118 6.50 -12.93 1.63
N THR A 119 6.07 -14.15 1.94
CA THR A 119 4.79 -14.42 2.59
C THR A 119 4.87 -14.01 4.06
N VAL A 120 3.91 -13.19 4.49
CA VAL A 120 3.79 -12.66 5.85
C VAL A 120 2.54 -13.25 6.50
N PRO A 121 2.68 -14.06 7.56
CA PRO A 121 1.53 -14.51 8.34
C PRO A 121 1.01 -13.33 9.17
N LEU A 122 -0.30 -13.12 9.14
CA LEU A 122 -1.02 -12.15 9.93
C LEU A 122 -2.05 -12.87 10.78
N ARG A 123 -2.18 -12.43 12.03
CA ARG A 123 -3.28 -12.83 12.90
C ARG A 123 -4.22 -11.65 13.07
N VAL A 124 -5.49 -11.85 12.77
CA VAL A 124 -6.53 -10.83 12.90
C VAL A 124 -7.66 -11.31 13.81
N SER A 125 -8.29 -10.39 14.54
CA SER A 125 -9.56 -10.63 15.23
C SER A 125 -10.71 -10.23 14.32
N ARG A 126 -11.54 -11.20 13.95
CA ARG A 126 -12.73 -11.02 13.13
C ARG A 126 -13.96 -11.33 13.98
N ALA A 127 -14.72 -10.30 14.34
CA ALA A 127 -15.87 -10.44 15.23
C ALA A 127 -15.54 -11.14 16.58
N GLY A 128 -14.30 -10.99 17.07
CA GLY A 128 -13.80 -11.62 18.29
C GLY A 128 -13.13 -12.98 18.09
N GLU A 129 -13.27 -13.61 16.92
CA GLU A 129 -12.59 -14.86 16.59
C GLU A 129 -11.20 -14.59 16.01
N LEU A 130 -10.23 -15.43 16.39
CA LEU A 130 -8.88 -15.37 15.83
C LEU A 130 -8.85 -16.03 14.46
N VAL A 131 -8.38 -15.29 13.47
CA VAL A 131 -8.22 -15.76 12.09
C VAL A 131 -6.77 -15.54 11.68
N ASP A 132 -6.12 -16.63 11.26
CA ASP A 132 -4.79 -16.60 10.68
C ASP A 132 -4.90 -16.50 9.16
N VAL A 133 -4.19 -15.54 8.57
CA VAL A 133 -4.12 -15.34 7.12
C VAL A 133 -2.68 -15.14 6.69
N GLU A 134 -2.35 -15.58 5.48
CA GLU A 134 -1.02 -15.38 4.91
C GLU A 134 -1.13 -14.49 3.69
N LEU A 135 -0.36 -13.40 3.65
CA LEU A 135 -0.34 -12.47 2.53
C LEU A 135 1.08 -12.22 2.05
N LYS A 136 1.27 -12.18 0.73
CA LYS A 136 2.56 -11.78 0.16
C LYS A 136 2.77 -10.28 0.34
N ALA A 137 3.87 -9.90 0.99
CA ALA A 137 4.35 -8.53 0.97
C ALA A 137 5.01 -8.26 -0.39
N VAL A 138 4.50 -7.27 -1.12
CA VAL A 138 5.04 -6.85 -2.42
C VAL A 138 5.91 -5.61 -2.27
N ASP A 139 6.91 -5.47 -3.14
CA ASP A 139 7.75 -4.26 -3.19
C ASP A 139 6.94 -3.05 -3.66
N LEU A 140 6.77 -2.07 -2.79
CA LEU A 140 6.06 -0.83 -3.10
C LEU A 140 6.75 -0.04 -4.21
N HIS A 141 8.08 -0.06 -4.28
CA HIS A 141 8.82 0.69 -5.30
C HIS A 141 8.56 0.14 -6.70
N ALA A 142 8.40 -1.18 -6.84
CA ALA A 142 8.04 -1.83 -8.09
C ALA A 142 6.63 -1.46 -8.58
N LEU A 143 5.75 -0.94 -7.71
CA LEU A 143 4.38 -0.55 -8.05
C LEU A 143 4.24 0.93 -8.44
N ILE A 144 5.29 1.73 -8.24
CA ILE A 144 5.30 3.16 -8.52
C ILE A 144 6.02 3.36 -9.86
N PRO A 145 5.34 3.95 -10.88
CA PRO A 145 5.96 4.22 -12.17
C PRO A 145 7.13 5.19 -12.01
N PHE A 146 8.25 4.89 -12.67
CA PHE A 146 9.45 5.72 -12.70
C PHE A 146 9.84 6.15 -14.13
N ASP A 147 9.08 5.71 -15.12
CA ASP A 147 9.22 5.97 -16.54
C ASP A 147 7.92 6.53 -17.14
N PHE A 148 8.06 7.20 -18.28
CA PHE A 148 6.96 7.76 -19.03
C PHE A 148 7.30 7.80 -20.52
N VAL A 149 6.28 7.81 -21.37
CA VAL A 149 6.38 8.02 -22.82
C VAL A 149 5.82 9.39 -23.15
N GLU A 150 6.52 10.11 -24.00
CA GLU A 150 6.05 11.37 -24.57
C GLU A 150 5.76 11.19 -26.07
N CYS A 151 4.57 11.60 -26.52
CA CYS A 151 4.20 11.58 -27.93
C CYS A 151 3.34 12.79 -28.27
N ALA A 152 3.76 13.60 -29.26
CA ALA A 152 3.05 14.80 -29.73
C ALA A 152 2.62 15.77 -28.59
N GLY A 153 3.49 15.93 -27.57
CA GLY A 153 3.24 16.74 -26.38
C GLY A 153 2.31 16.10 -25.33
N GLY A 154 1.92 14.84 -25.54
CA GLY A 154 1.20 14.03 -24.57
C GLY A 154 2.18 13.25 -23.70
N VAL A 155 1.84 13.10 -22.42
CA VAL A 155 2.67 12.42 -21.41
C VAL A 155 1.87 11.27 -20.83
N PHE A 156 2.47 10.08 -20.89
CA PHE A 156 1.84 8.81 -20.58
C PHE A 156 2.73 8.01 -19.64
N HIS A 157 2.18 7.41 -18.60
CA HIS A 157 2.95 6.53 -17.71
C HIS A 157 2.13 5.33 -17.27
N GLN A 158 2.78 4.28 -16.79
CA GLN A 158 2.07 3.13 -16.22
C GLN A 158 1.13 3.62 -15.11
N LEU A 159 -0.08 3.07 -15.05
CA LEU A 159 -1.02 3.40 -13.98
C LEU A 159 -0.40 3.09 -12.60
N SER A 160 -0.32 4.14 -11.76
CA SER A 160 0.33 4.04 -10.45
C SER A 160 -0.54 3.34 -9.40
N TYR A 161 0.10 2.67 -8.44
CA TYR A 161 -0.58 2.10 -7.28
C TYR A 161 -1.46 3.12 -6.53
N HIS A 162 -1.01 4.37 -6.38
CA HIS A 162 -1.79 5.41 -5.69
C HIS A 162 -3.06 5.77 -6.45
N THR A 163 -2.99 5.84 -7.78
CA THR A 163 -4.16 6.03 -8.65
C THR A 163 -5.10 4.84 -8.53
N CYS A 164 -4.56 3.61 -8.55
CA CYS A 164 -5.35 2.40 -8.36
C CYS A 164 -6.11 2.42 -7.03
N LYS A 165 -5.42 2.74 -5.93
CA LYS A 165 -6.00 2.86 -4.60
C LYS A 165 -7.07 3.93 -4.52
N ARG A 166 -6.85 5.09 -5.15
CA ARG A 166 -7.79 6.22 -5.13
C ARG A 166 -9.09 5.91 -5.86
N TYR A 167 -9.00 5.29 -7.04
CA TYR A 167 -10.16 4.99 -7.88
C TYR A 167 -10.70 3.57 -7.72
N HIS A 168 -10.12 2.80 -6.80
CA HIS A 168 -10.52 1.42 -6.50
C HIS A 168 -10.52 0.52 -7.74
N ILE A 169 -9.42 0.59 -8.50
CA ILE A 169 -9.18 -0.22 -9.71
C ILE A 169 -8.04 -1.21 -9.47
N THR A 170 -8.07 -2.33 -10.17
CA THR A 170 -7.10 -3.42 -9.97
C THR A 170 -5.69 -3.04 -10.45
N LEU A 171 -4.68 -3.75 -9.91
CA LEU A 171 -3.31 -3.74 -10.39
C LEU A 171 -3.04 -4.79 -11.48
N ALA A 172 -3.97 -5.69 -11.75
CA ALA A 172 -3.90 -6.54 -12.93
C ALA A 172 -4.22 -5.70 -14.18
N ASP A 173 -3.62 -6.04 -15.33
CA ASP A 173 -3.91 -5.40 -16.62
C ASP A 173 -3.79 -3.87 -16.60
N ARG A 174 -2.78 -3.34 -15.90
CA ARG A 174 -2.62 -1.90 -15.69
C ARG A 174 -2.51 -1.20 -17.04
N GLY A 175 -3.52 -0.41 -17.41
CA GLY A 175 -3.42 0.43 -18.59
C GLY A 175 -2.39 1.55 -18.42
N VAL A 176 -2.28 2.37 -19.46
CA VAL A 176 -1.43 3.54 -19.47
C VAL A 176 -2.23 4.77 -19.07
N PHE A 177 -1.77 5.46 -18.03
CA PHE A 177 -2.41 6.66 -17.53
C PHE A 177 -2.03 7.88 -18.38
N VAL A 178 -3.03 8.67 -18.74
CA VAL A 178 -2.88 9.91 -19.52
C VAL A 178 -2.68 11.07 -18.55
N ALA A 179 -1.41 11.41 -18.30
CA ALA A 179 -1.06 12.58 -17.50
C ALA A 179 -1.33 13.87 -18.29
N GLN A 180 -1.02 13.85 -19.59
CA GLN A 180 -1.30 14.94 -20.51
C GLN A 180 -1.62 14.37 -21.90
N SER A 181 -2.68 14.85 -22.55
CA SER A 181 -3.09 14.32 -23.87
C SER A 181 -2.28 14.89 -25.02
N GLY A 182 -1.66 16.06 -24.83
CA GLY A 182 -0.87 16.71 -25.87
C GLY A 182 -1.69 17.21 -27.06
N PHE A 183 -0.97 17.63 -28.10
CA PHE A 183 -1.59 18.17 -29.31
C PHE A 183 -2.09 17.05 -30.25
N GLY A 184 -1.39 15.91 -30.27
CA GLY A 184 -1.71 14.80 -31.17
C GLY A 184 -3.00 14.07 -30.85
N PHE A 185 -3.31 13.89 -29.56
CA PHE A 185 -4.53 13.20 -29.11
C PHE A 185 -5.67 14.17 -28.74
N GLY A 186 -5.36 15.46 -28.65
CA GLY A 186 -6.34 16.56 -28.58
C GLY A 186 -7.42 16.40 -27.52
N LEU A 187 -8.66 16.76 -27.89
CA LEU A 187 -9.86 16.66 -27.04
C LEU A 187 -10.44 15.23 -26.96
N GLU A 188 -9.98 14.32 -27.81
CA GLU A 188 -10.55 12.96 -27.91
C GLU A 188 -10.05 12.06 -26.77
N LEU A 189 -8.87 12.37 -26.22
CA LEU A 189 -8.31 11.67 -25.06
C LEU A 189 -8.40 12.56 -23.81
N PRO A 190 -9.27 12.27 -22.84
CA PRO A 190 -9.40 13.09 -21.65
C PRO A 190 -8.19 12.94 -20.72
N TYR A 191 -7.85 14.03 -20.02
CA TYR A 191 -6.90 13.98 -18.91
C TYR A 191 -7.40 13.02 -17.82
N HIS A 192 -6.47 12.33 -17.16
CA HIS A 192 -6.78 11.34 -16.14
C HIS A 192 -7.55 10.11 -16.65
N ALA A 193 -7.52 9.86 -17.96
CA ALA A 193 -7.97 8.60 -18.54
C ALA A 193 -6.93 7.49 -18.39
N VAL A 194 -7.39 6.25 -18.57
CA VAL A 194 -6.53 5.06 -18.65
C VAL A 194 -6.74 4.41 -20.00
N VAL A 195 -5.67 4.35 -20.79
CA VAL A 195 -5.64 3.65 -22.07
C VAL A 195 -5.46 2.16 -21.79
N VAL A 196 -6.48 1.37 -22.12
CA VAL A 196 -6.47 -0.10 -21.98
C VAL A 196 -6.19 -0.80 -23.31
N GLY A 197 -6.20 -0.06 -24.42
CA GLY A 197 -5.90 -0.58 -25.75
C GLY A 197 -5.85 0.51 -26.80
N VAL A 198 -5.15 0.23 -27.90
CA VAL A 198 -4.98 1.12 -29.05
C VAL A 198 -5.17 0.30 -30.33
N GLY A 199 -6.03 0.76 -31.25
CA GLY A 199 -6.27 0.07 -32.52
C GLY A 199 -6.86 -1.35 -32.38
N GLY A 200 -7.52 -1.66 -31.27
CA GLY A 200 -8.03 -3.00 -30.96
C GLY A 200 -7.02 -3.93 -30.27
N THR A 201 -5.77 -3.51 -30.13
CA THR A 201 -4.73 -4.23 -29.38
C THR A 201 -4.77 -3.82 -27.91
N GLN A 202 -4.83 -4.79 -26.99
CA GLN A 202 -4.80 -4.51 -25.56
C GLN A 202 -3.42 -3.98 -25.13
N VAL A 203 -3.42 -2.98 -24.25
CA VAL A 203 -2.21 -2.35 -23.72
C VAL A 203 -2.23 -2.51 -22.20
N GLN A 204 -1.28 -3.28 -21.68
CA GLN A 204 -1.15 -3.56 -20.24
C GLN A 204 0.17 -3.04 -19.65
N SER A 205 1.06 -2.55 -20.51
CA SER A 205 2.31 -1.95 -20.09
C SER A 205 2.66 -0.75 -20.94
N LEU A 206 3.51 0.12 -20.40
CA LEU A 206 4.07 1.25 -21.12
C LEU A 206 4.86 0.80 -22.37
N LYS A 207 5.49 -0.40 -22.33
CA LYS A 207 6.17 -1.00 -23.48
C LYS A 207 5.20 -1.42 -24.58
N ASP A 208 4.06 -2.01 -24.22
CA ASP A 208 3.03 -2.36 -25.21
C ASP A 208 2.52 -1.11 -25.91
N PHE A 209 2.31 -0.03 -25.13
CA PHE A 209 1.89 1.25 -25.67
C PHE A 209 2.92 1.84 -26.62
N GLU A 210 4.21 1.83 -26.26
CA GLU A 210 5.30 2.28 -27.13
C GLU A 210 5.35 1.49 -28.44
N MET A 211 5.26 0.15 -28.37
CA MET A 211 5.26 -0.70 -29.55
C MET A 211 4.07 -0.40 -30.48
N VAL A 212 2.88 -0.15 -29.92
CA VAL A 212 1.69 0.17 -30.71
C VAL A 212 1.75 1.58 -31.31
N LEU A 213 2.41 2.54 -30.65
CA LEU A 213 2.61 3.88 -31.22
C LEU A 213 3.72 3.94 -32.29
N ALA A 214 4.68 3.01 -32.25
CA ALA A 214 5.79 2.95 -33.20
C ALA A 214 5.46 2.21 -34.50
N GLY A 215 4.41 1.38 -34.50
CA GLY A 215 3.93 0.62 -35.67
C GLY A 215 2.95 1.41 -36.52
#